data_AF-A0A9P6PAN2-F1
#
_entry.id   AF-A0A9P6PAN2-F1
#
_cell.length_a   1.000
_cell.length_b   1.000
_cell.length_c   1.000
_cell.angle_alpha   90.00
_cell.angle_beta   90.00
_cell.angle_gamma   90.00
#
_symmetry.space_group_name_H-M   'P 1'
#
loop_
_entity.id
_entity.type
_entity.pdbx_description
1 polymer ?
#
loop_
_entity_poly.entity_id
_entity_poly.type
_entity_poly.pdbx_seq_one_letter_code
_entity_poly.pdbx_strand_id
1 'polypeptide(L)'
;MDTQERIKQIVSGHPVVLFMKGTAQFPMCGFSGRAIQILKACGADSLHTVNVLEDEALRQGVKAFSNWPTIPQLYVNGEFIGGSDIMMEMYQSGELQQLRLIVAITGATGAAYGVGVLRALREFDGMQSHLVVSSAGWLNVRHELGLERAALELLAHCVHNPRDVGATIASGSFQTDGMIVAPCSMKTLASIAHGLSDNLIARAADVTLKERRRLVLMVRETPLNLAHLRNMTAVTEMGGIVFPPVPAFYNHPATIDALVADTVTRALDMFGLAAARSRAWTGLANARDG
;
A
#
# COMPACT_ATOMS: atom_id res chain seq x y z
N MET A 1 10.31 7.40 -39.22
CA MET A 1 9.74 6.71 -38.05
C MET A 1 8.25 6.72 -38.22
N ASP A 2 7.62 5.57 -38.10
CA ASP A 2 6.16 5.48 -38.09
C ASP A 2 5.62 6.21 -36.84
N THR A 3 4.47 6.88 -36.97
CA THR A 3 3.83 7.61 -35.86
C THR A 3 3.55 6.67 -34.68
N GLN A 4 3.21 5.41 -34.95
CA GLN A 4 2.97 4.39 -33.92
C GLN A 4 4.25 4.03 -33.15
N GLU A 5 5.39 3.89 -33.85
CA GLU A 5 6.69 3.66 -33.19
C GLU A 5 7.07 4.83 -32.29
N ARG A 6 6.84 6.06 -32.75
CA ARG A 6 7.11 7.27 -31.96
C ARG A 6 6.25 7.33 -30.70
N ILE A 7 4.95 7.02 -30.79
CA ILE A 7 4.06 6.95 -29.61
C ILE A 7 4.56 5.88 -28.64
N LYS A 8 4.87 4.69 -29.15
CA LYS A 8 5.40 3.58 -28.33
C LYS A 8 6.67 3.99 -27.59
N GLN A 9 7.61 4.66 -28.26
CA GLN A 9 8.83 5.17 -27.64
C GLN A 9 8.53 6.17 -26.52
N ILE A 10 7.63 7.12 -26.76
CA ILE A 10 7.26 8.14 -25.76
C ILE A 10 6.67 7.47 -24.51
N VAL A 11 5.70 6.57 -24.68
CA VAL A 11 5.01 5.92 -23.54
C VAL A 11 5.90 4.93 -22.80
N SER A 12 6.86 4.29 -23.48
CA SER A 12 7.86 3.43 -22.82
C SER A 12 9.01 4.21 -22.16
N GLY A 13 9.26 5.44 -22.61
CA GLY A 13 10.40 6.24 -22.17
C GLY A 13 10.15 7.03 -20.87
N HIS A 14 8.89 7.15 -20.44
CA HIS A 14 8.53 7.89 -19.24
C HIS A 14 7.47 7.11 -18.43
N PRO A 15 7.55 7.12 -17.09
CA PRO A 15 6.62 6.37 -16.24
C PRO A 15 5.20 6.90 -16.29
N VAL A 16 5.01 8.21 -16.52
CA VAL A 16 3.68 8.83 -16.66
C VAL A 16 3.68 9.75 -17.87
N VAL A 17 2.84 9.44 -18.86
CA VAL A 17 2.69 10.24 -20.09
C VAL A 17 1.25 10.69 -20.26
N LEU A 18 1.05 11.98 -20.48
CA LEU A 18 -0.26 12.55 -20.81
C LEU A 18 -0.23 13.20 -22.20
N PHE A 19 -0.93 12.61 -23.16
CA PHE A 19 -1.25 13.28 -24.41
C PHE A 19 -2.41 14.23 -24.18
N MET A 20 -2.21 15.53 -24.41
CA MET A 20 -3.18 16.57 -24.03
C MET A 20 -3.25 17.69 -25.07
N LYS A 21 -4.31 18.51 -24.99
CA LYS A 21 -4.46 19.73 -25.78
C LYS A 21 -3.82 20.91 -25.02
N GLY A 22 -2.75 21.47 -25.55
CA GLY A 22 -1.94 22.49 -24.88
C GLY A 22 -0.83 21.89 -24.03
N THR A 23 -0.35 22.64 -23.04
CA THR A 23 0.75 22.23 -22.15
C THR A 23 0.28 22.12 -20.70
N ALA A 24 1.11 21.52 -19.83
CA ALA A 24 0.80 21.41 -18.40
C ALA A 24 0.60 22.77 -17.71
N GLN A 25 1.28 23.82 -18.18
CA GLN A 25 1.12 25.20 -17.70
C GLN A 25 -0.08 25.90 -18.34
N PHE A 26 -0.32 25.65 -19.63
CA PHE A 26 -1.38 26.30 -20.40
C PHE A 26 -2.26 25.24 -21.11
N PRO A 27 -3.19 24.58 -20.37
CA PRO A 27 -4.13 23.65 -20.98
C PRO A 27 -5.11 24.39 -21.89
N MET A 28 -5.27 23.92 -23.12
CA MET A 28 -6.14 24.53 -24.14
C MET A 28 -7.55 23.91 -24.16
N CYS A 29 -7.86 23.05 -23.20
CA CYS A 29 -9.14 22.35 -23.09
C CYS A 29 -9.42 22.00 -21.63
N GLY A 30 -10.69 22.14 -21.18
CA GLY A 30 -11.09 21.86 -19.79
C GLY A 30 -10.76 20.43 -19.33
N PHE A 31 -10.93 19.43 -20.20
CA PHE A 31 -10.56 18.03 -19.89
C PHE A 31 -9.05 17.87 -19.70
N SER A 32 -8.24 18.53 -20.52
CA SER A 32 -6.77 18.53 -20.36
C SER A 32 -6.34 19.24 -19.09
N GLY A 33 -7.00 20.35 -18.73
CA GLY A 33 -6.78 21.03 -17.44
C GLY A 33 -7.13 20.15 -16.24
N ARG A 34 -8.28 19.45 -16.29
CA ARG A 34 -8.72 18.52 -15.25
C ARG A 34 -7.73 17.37 -15.06
N ALA A 35 -7.27 16.75 -16.16
CA ALA A 35 -6.28 15.68 -16.10
C ALA A 35 -4.98 16.10 -15.39
N ILE A 36 -4.47 17.31 -15.69
CA ILE A 36 -3.30 17.87 -15.00
C ILE A 36 -3.57 18.09 -13.50
N GLN A 37 -4.74 18.61 -13.14
CA GLN A 37 -5.10 18.82 -11.73
C GLN A 37 -5.15 17.50 -10.96
N ILE A 38 -5.76 16.46 -11.55
CA ILE A 38 -5.82 15.11 -10.95
C ILE A 38 -4.41 14.55 -10.74
N LEU A 39 -3.58 14.56 -11.78
CA LEU A 39 -2.22 14.01 -11.70
C LEU A 39 -1.35 14.75 -10.69
N LYS A 40 -1.47 16.08 -10.61
CA LYS A 40 -0.81 16.88 -9.56
C LYS A 40 -1.33 16.52 -8.17
N ALA A 41 -2.64 16.35 -8.00
CA ALA A 41 -3.23 15.95 -6.73
C ALA A 41 -2.80 14.53 -6.30
N CYS A 42 -2.52 13.64 -7.26
CA CYS A 42 -1.97 12.30 -7.00
C CYS A 42 -0.45 12.30 -6.73
N GLY A 43 0.23 13.45 -6.82
CA GLY A 43 1.67 13.57 -6.61
C GLY A 43 2.52 13.05 -7.77
N ALA A 44 2.04 13.15 -9.02
CA ALA A 44 2.82 12.77 -10.20
C ALA A 44 3.94 13.80 -10.48
N ASP A 45 5.06 13.67 -9.78
CA ASP A 45 6.21 14.58 -9.87
C ASP A 45 6.98 14.44 -11.21
N SER A 46 6.93 13.25 -11.83
CA SER A 46 7.62 12.92 -13.09
C SER A 46 6.66 12.81 -14.28
N LEU A 47 5.75 13.78 -14.43
CA LEU A 47 4.78 13.81 -15.52
C LEU A 47 5.39 14.31 -16.83
N HIS A 48 5.37 13.48 -17.88
CA HIS A 48 5.67 13.91 -19.24
C HIS A 48 4.38 14.28 -19.99
N THR A 49 4.30 15.46 -20.59
CA THR A 49 3.12 15.89 -21.36
C THR A 49 3.45 16.10 -22.83
N VAL A 50 2.58 15.62 -23.72
CA VAL A 50 2.70 15.80 -25.17
C VAL A 50 1.55 16.64 -25.68
N ASN A 51 1.86 17.79 -26.28
CA ASN A 51 0.86 18.67 -26.89
C ASN A 51 0.46 18.15 -28.27
N VAL A 52 -0.72 17.54 -28.38
CA VAL A 52 -1.20 16.98 -29.66
C VAL A 52 -1.72 18.04 -30.64
N LEU A 53 -1.79 19.32 -30.23
CA LEU A 53 -2.22 20.40 -31.14
C LEU A 53 -1.09 20.84 -32.09
N GLU A 54 0.16 20.56 -31.74
CA GLU A 54 1.33 20.89 -32.58
C GLU A 54 1.61 19.84 -33.65
N ASP A 55 1.01 18.65 -33.54
CA ASP A 55 1.26 17.51 -34.42
C ASP A 55 -0.04 16.71 -34.63
N GLU A 56 -0.71 16.95 -35.75
CA GLU A 56 -1.96 16.27 -36.10
C GLU A 56 -1.76 14.78 -36.36
N ALA A 57 -0.56 14.35 -36.81
CA ALA A 57 -0.26 12.94 -36.99
C ALA A 57 -0.21 12.23 -35.63
N LEU A 58 0.46 12.81 -34.62
CA LEU A 58 0.43 12.30 -33.24
C LEU A 58 -1.00 12.28 -32.67
N ARG A 59 -1.79 13.33 -32.94
CA ARG A 59 -3.17 13.43 -32.45
C ARG A 59 -4.07 12.30 -32.95
N GLN A 60 -3.95 11.93 -34.22
CA GLN A 60 -4.72 10.81 -34.77
C GLN A 60 -4.07 9.47 -34.42
N GLY A 61 -2.74 9.41 -34.44
CA GLY A 61 -1.96 8.23 -34.11
C GLY A 61 -2.24 7.70 -32.71
N VAL A 62 -2.30 8.58 -31.70
CA VAL A 62 -2.52 8.17 -30.30
C VAL A 62 -3.91 7.59 -30.08
N LYS A 63 -4.93 8.08 -30.80
CA LYS A 63 -6.29 7.52 -30.76
C LYS A 63 -6.34 6.12 -31.35
N ALA A 64 -5.62 5.90 -32.44
CA ALA A 64 -5.50 4.58 -33.05
C ALA A 64 -4.68 3.62 -32.16
N PHE A 65 -3.63 4.11 -31.50
CA PHE A 65 -2.76 3.32 -30.64
C PHE A 65 -3.49 2.74 -29.41
N SER A 66 -4.31 3.56 -28.73
CA SER A 66 -5.11 3.14 -27.57
C SER A 66 -6.48 2.56 -27.92
N ASN A 67 -6.89 2.64 -29.19
CA ASN A 67 -8.28 2.44 -29.60
C ASN A 67 -9.26 3.33 -28.79
N TRP A 68 -8.88 4.59 -28.54
CA TRP A 68 -9.64 5.55 -27.73
C TRP A 68 -9.90 6.87 -28.48
N PRO A 69 -11.14 7.37 -28.56
CA PRO A 69 -11.50 8.44 -29.49
C PRO A 69 -11.12 9.85 -29.02
N THR A 70 -10.96 10.08 -27.71
CA THR A 70 -10.83 11.42 -27.12
C THR A 70 -9.43 11.72 -26.58
N ILE A 71 -9.18 13.01 -26.30
CA ILE A 71 -7.97 13.57 -25.68
C ILE A 71 -8.45 14.43 -24.51
N PRO A 72 -7.83 14.39 -23.31
CA PRO A 72 -6.52 13.80 -23.01
C PRO A 72 -6.52 12.27 -22.89
N GLN A 73 -5.34 11.66 -23.03
CA GLN A 73 -5.08 10.23 -22.80
C GLN A 73 -3.88 10.05 -21.88
N LEU A 74 -4.10 9.33 -20.77
CA LEU A 74 -3.08 8.99 -19.79
C LEU A 74 -2.50 7.61 -20.05
N TYR A 75 -1.17 7.51 -19.97
CA TYR A 75 -0.44 6.27 -19.95
C TYR A 75 0.45 6.22 -18.70
N VAL A 76 0.49 5.07 -18.05
CA VAL A 76 1.35 4.79 -16.89
C VAL A 76 2.16 3.54 -17.19
N ASN A 77 3.48 3.62 -17.07
CA ASN A 77 4.42 2.53 -17.38
C ASN A 77 4.20 1.89 -18.77
N GLY A 78 3.83 2.71 -19.75
CA GLY A 78 3.56 2.25 -21.13
C GLY A 78 2.15 1.71 -21.36
N GLU A 79 1.33 1.51 -20.31
CA GLU A 79 -0.04 1.03 -20.43
C GLU A 79 -1.03 2.19 -20.51
N PHE A 80 -2.06 2.03 -21.35
CA PHE A 80 -3.12 3.02 -21.47
C PHE A 80 -4.09 2.90 -20.29
N ILE A 81 -4.27 4.01 -19.57
CA ILE A 81 -5.16 4.06 -18.40
C ILE A 81 -6.55 4.56 -18.79
N GLY A 82 -6.63 5.65 -19.57
CA GLY A 82 -7.92 6.21 -19.93
C GLY A 82 -7.88 7.70 -20.30
N GLY A 83 -9.07 8.22 -20.57
CA GLY A 83 -9.30 9.66 -20.76
C GLY A 83 -9.61 10.40 -19.46
N SER A 84 -9.91 11.70 -19.56
CA SER A 84 -10.15 12.55 -18.39
C SER A 84 -11.29 12.09 -17.47
N ASP A 85 -12.32 11.43 -17.99
CA ASP A 85 -13.46 10.98 -17.18
C ASP A 85 -13.10 9.73 -16.36
N ILE A 86 -12.43 8.75 -16.99
CA ILE A 86 -11.85 7.59 -16.30
C ILE A 86 -10.86 8.06 -15.22
N MET A 87 -9.99 9.03 -15.55
CA MET A 87 -9.08 9.58 -14.55
C MET A 87 -9.83 10.20 -13.36
N MET A 88 -10.98 10.83 -13.58
CA MET A 88 -11.78 11.38 -12.49
C MET A 88 -12.39 10.27 -11.64
N GLU A 89 -12.94 9.24 -12.25
CA GLU A 89 -13.49 8.06 -11.55
C GLU A 89 -12.41 7.32 -10.75
N MET A 90 -11.25 7.08 -11.35
CA MET A 90 -10.09 6.46 -10.70
C MET A 90 -9.53 7.35 -9.58
N TYR A 91 -9.55 8.68 -9.73
CA TYR A 91 -9.13 9.58 -8.66
C TYR A 91 -10.12 9.61 -7.49
N GLN A 92 -11.43 9.60 -7.79
CA GLN A 92 -12.49 9.56 -6.78
C GLN A 92 -12.53 8.24 -6.04
N SER A 93 -12.20 7.12 -6.70
CA SER A 93 -12.07 5.80 -6.10
C SER A 93 -10.73 5.57 -5.38
N GLY A 94 -9.72 6.41 -5.65
CA GLY A 94 -8.38 6.31 -5.07
C GLY A 94 -7.39 5.47 -5.87
N GLU A 95 -7.81 4.84 -6.98
CA GLU A 95 -6.97 3.98 -7.83
C GLU A 95 -5.79 4.71 -8.50
N LEU A 96 -5.85 6.04 -8.64
CA LEU A 96 -4.75 6.86 -9.17
C LEU A 96 -3.72 7.29 -8.12
N GLN A 97 -3.97 7.07 -6.83
CA GLN A 97 -3.09 7.53 -5.77
C GLN A 97 -2.09 6.44 -5.40
N GLN A 98 -0.81 6.82 -5.25
CA GLN A 98 0.17 5.93 -4.65
C GLN A 98 -0.22 5.69 -3.18
N LEU A 99 -0.63 4.46 -2.87
CA LEU A 99 -0.94 4.06 -1.51
C LEU A 99 0.35 3.94 -0.70
N ARG A 100 0.31 4.31 0.57
CA ARG A 100 1.42 4.15 1.51
C ARG A 100 0.99 3.40 2.75
N LEU A 101 1.62 2.26 3.01
CA LEU A 101 1.37 1.48 4.21
C LEU A 101 2.61 1.45 5.10
N ILE A 102 2.43 1.79 6.39
CA ILE A 102 3.47 1.62 7.40
C ILE A 102 3.46 0.17 7.86
N VAL A 103 4.61 -0.49 7.83
CA VAL A 103 4.79 -1.85 8.32
C VAL A 103 5.76 -1.80 9.49
N ALA A 104 5.31 -2.17 10.68
CA ALA A 104 6.17 -2.28 11.85
C ALA A 104 6.39 -3.74 12.25
N ILE A 105 7.64 -4.14 12.51
CA ILE A 105 7.99 -5.46 13.02
C ILE A 105 8.54 -5.29 14.44
N THR A 106 7.90 -5.94 15.42
CA THR A 106 8.26 -5.77 16.84
C THR A 106 8.67 -7.09 17.47
N GLY A 107 9.09 -7.04 18.74
CA GLY A 107 9.67 -8.15 19.48
C GLY A 107 8.67 -9.19 19.97
N ALA A 108 7.73 -9.60 19.12
CA ALA A 108 6.96 -10.82 19.30
C ALA A 108 7.42 -11.85 18.28
N THR A 109 7.26 -13.12 18.61
CA THR A 109 7.60 -14.21 17.68
C THR A 109 6.56 -14.31 16.56
N GLY A 110 6.98 -14.79 15.38
CA GLY A 110 6.19 -14.74 14.16
C GLY A 110 6.66 -13.64 13.20
N ALA A 111 7.97 -13.40 13.13
CA ALA A 111 8.59 -12.48 12.18
C ALA A 111 8.18 -12.81 10.71
N ALA A 112 7.85 -14.08 10.44
CA ALA A 112 7.29 -14.53 9.16
C ALA A 112 6.10 -13.69 8.69
N TYR A 113 5.21 -13.23 9.60
CA TYR A 113 4.07 -12.39 9.22
C TYR A 113 4.50 -11.01 8.72
N GLY A 114 5.46 -10.36 9.40
CA GLY A 114 5.99 -9.06 8.97
C GLY A 114 6.72 -9.12 7.64
N VAL A 115 7.54 -10.17 7.45
CA VAL A 115 8.20 -10.44 6.16
C VAL A 115 7.19 -10.76 5.07
N GLY A 116 6.18 -11.57 5.38
CA GLY A 116 5.09 -11.92 4.48
C GLY A 116 4.29 -10.70 4.04
N VAL A 117 3.99 -9.77 4.95
CA VAL A 117 3.37 -8.48 4.62
C VAL A 117 4.23 -7.71 3.63
N LEU A 118 5.53 -7.54 3.89
CA LEU A 118 6.41 -6.80 2.97
C LEU A 118 6.49 -7.45 1.59
N ARG A 119 6.60 -8.78 1.52
CA ARG A 119 6.61 -9.53 0.26
C ARG A 119 5.29 -9.35 -0.50
N ALA A 120 4.16 -9.50 0.19
CA ALA A 120 2.86 -9.26 -0.42
C ALA A 120 2.78 -7.84 -0.97
N LEU A 121 3.09 -6.80 -0.17
CA LEU A 121 3.05 -5.39 -0.60
C LEU A 121 3.96 -5.07 -1.79
N ARG A 122 5.04 -5.83 -2.01
CA ARG A 122 5.91 -5.66 -3.19
C ARG A 122 5.27 -6.11 -4.50
N GLU A 123 4.26 -6.98 -4.44
CA GLU A 123 3.48 -7.43 -5.60
C GLU A 123 2.37 -6.44 -5.98
N PHE A 124 2.12 -5.41 -5.15
CA PHE A 124 1.11 -4.39 -5.41
C PHE A 124 1.73 -3.19 -6.13
N ASP A 125 1.42 -3.05 -7.41
CA ASP A 125 1.70 -1.83 -8.14
C ASP A 125 0.99 -0.64 -7.49
N GLY A 126 1.69 0.49 -7.39
CA GLY A 126 1.15 1.70 -6.76
C GLY A 126 1.18 1.70 -5.23
N MET A 127 1.77 0.70 -4.56
CA MET A 127 1.96 0.69 -3.10
C MET A 127 3.39 1.03 -2.69
N GLN A 128 3.54 1.91 -1.69
CA GLN A 128 4.81 2.23 -1.06
C GLN A 128 4.81 1.77 0.41
N SER A 129 5.74 0.89 0.75
CA SER A 129 5.88 0.38 2.12
C SER A 129 6.91 1.18 2.91
N HIS A 130 6.51 1.62 4.11
CA HIS A 130 7.36 2.30 5.09
C HIS A 130 7.65 1.37 6.27
N LEU A 131 8.84 0.77 6.29
CA LEU A 131 9.24 -0.21 7.29
C LEU A 131 9.84 0.46 8.53
N VAL A 132 9.43 0.00 9.71
CA VAL A 132 10.10 0.28 10.99
C VAL A 132 10.27 -1.02 11.76
N VAL A 133 11.48 -1.32 12.24
CA VAL A 133 11.73 -2.56 12.99
C VAL A 133 12.33 -2.23 14.35
N SER A 134 11.73 -2.75 15.42
CA SER A 134 12.28 -2.57 16.77
C SER A 134 13.55 -3.39 16.96
N SER A 135 14.39 -3.05 17.94
CA SER A 135 15.61 -3.83 18.22
C SER A 135 15.31 -5.31 18.48
N ALA A 136 14.21 -5.63 19.19
CA ALA A 136 13.78 -7.00 19.41
C ALA A 136 13.15 -7.64 18.15
N GLY A 137 12.51 -6.86 17.28
CA GLY A 137 12.03 -7.34 15.98
C GLY A 137 13.18 -7.84 15.11
N TRP A 138 14.31 -7.12 15.08
CA TRP A 138 15.52 -7.56 14.36
C TRP A 138 16.08 -8.89 14.88
N LEU A 139 16.06 -9.09 16.21
CA LEU A 139 16.48 -10.36 16.81
C LEU A 139 15.60 -11.51 16.32
N ASN A 140 14.28 -11.32 16.29
CA ASN A 140 13.34 -12.36 15.85
C ASN A 140 13.44 -12.64 14.36
N VAL A 141 13.58 -11.63 13.51
CA VAL A 141 13.80 -11.83 12.06
C VAL A 141 15.01 -12.72 11.81
N ARG A 142 16.13 -12.46 12.49
CA ARG A 142 17.34 -13.26 12.35
C ARG A 142 17.17 -14.65 12.95
N HIS A 143 16.63 -14.74 14.15
CA HIS A 143 16.53 -16.00 14.89
C HIS A 143 15.53 -16.98 14.25
N GLU A 144 14.38 -16.48 13.80
CA GLU A 144 13.29 -17.32 13.28
C GLU A 144 13.45 -17.64 11.79
N LEU A 145 14.02 -16.72 10.99
CA LEU A 145 14.04 -16.83 9.54
C LEU A 145 15.45 -16.91 8.95
N GLY A 146 16.50 -16.73 9.76
CA GLY A 146 17.88 -16.61 9.26
C GLY A 146 18.08 -15.40 8.33
N LEU A 147 17.14 -14.46 8.29
CA LEU A 147 17.17 -13.35 7.35
C LEU A 147 18.04 -12.22 7.89
N GLU A 148 19.04 -11.82 7.10
CA GLU A 148 19.91 -10.71 7.45
C GLU A 148 19.22 -9.36 7.22
N ARG A 149 19.67 -8.34 7.95
CA ARG A 149 19.06 -7.00 7.94
C ARG A 149 18.91 -6.42 6.54
N ALA A 150 19.97 -6.44 5.75
CA ALA A 150 19.97 -5.89 4.39
C ALA A 150 18.93 -6.58 3.48
N ALA A 151 18.72 -7.89 3.65
CA ALA A 151 17.74 -8.63 2.85
C ALA A 151 16.30 -8.22 3.19
N LEU A 152 16.00 -7.94 4.47
CA LEU A 152 14.70 -7.41 4.86
C LEU A 152 14.48 -5.99 4.35
N GLU A 153 15.49 -5.13 4.45
CA GLU A 153 15.41 -3.73 4.02
C GLU A 153 15.09 -3.63 2.52
N LEU A 154 15.61 -4.55 1.69
CA LEU A 154 15.30 -4.63 0.26
C LEU A 154 13.83 -5.00 -0.05
N LEU A 155 13.09 -5.54 0.91
CA LEU A 155 11.66 -5.82 0.74
C LEU A 155 10.78 -4.57 0.94
N ALA A 156 11.32 -3.50 1.53
CA ALA A 156 10.61 -2.25 1.76
C ALA A 156 11.02 -1.17 0.77
N HIS A 157 10.13 -0.18 0.55
CA HIS A 157 10.46 1.00 -0.27
C HIS A 157 11.20 2.06 0.54
N CYS A 158 10.86 2.19 1.82
CA CYS A 158 11.49 3.11 2.76
C CYS A 158 11.70 2.41 4.11
N VAL A 159 12.86 2.63 4.75
CA VAL A 159 13.19 2.04 6.05
C VAL A 159 13.53 3.17 7.03
N HIS A 160 12.85 3.19 8.17
CA HIS A 160 13.05 4.19 9.22
C HIS A 160 13.70 3.58 10.46
N ASN A 161 14.51 4.38 11.15
CA ASN A 161 15.07 4.00 12.43
C ASN A 161 13.99 4.15 13.52
N PRO A 162 13.73 3.14 14.38
CA PRO A 162 12.74 3.25 15.45
C PRO A 162 13.01 4.39 16.45
N ARG A 163 14.25 4.91 16.51
CA ARG A 163 14.62 6.05 17.35
C ARG A 163 14.43 7.41 16.68
N ASP A 164 14.20 7.43 15.38
CA ASP A 164 14.02 8.66 14.61
C ASP A 164 12.58 9.13 14.66
N VAL A 165 12.19 9.75 15.78
CA VAL A 165 10.85 10.34 15.95
C VAL A 165 10.61 11.58 15.08
N GLY A 166 11.62 12.05 14.33
CA GLY A 166 11.50 13.11 13.35
C GLY A 166 11.19 12.62 11.92
N ALA A 167 11.12 11.30 11.71
CA ALA A 167 10.82 10.71 10.42
C ALA A 167 9.43 11.10 9.89
N THR A 168 9.24 11.00 8.56
CA THR A 168 8.00 11.44 7.89
C THR A 168 6.74 10.80 8.48
N ILE A 169 6.80 9.51 8.82
CA ILE A 169 5.68 8.74 9.38
C ILE A 169 5.30 9.15 10.82
N ALA A 170 6.06 10.04 11.46
CA ALA A 170 5.74 10.62 12.76
C ALA A 170 4.81 11.85 12.68
N SER A 171 4.42 12.26 11.46
CA SER A 171 3.54 13.41 11.20
C SER A 171 2.26 13.00 10.48
N GLY A 172 1.12 13.56 10.91
CA GLY A 172 -0.17 13.37 10.23
C GLY A 172 -0.25 14.05 8.86
N SER A 173 0.57 15.09 8.62
CA SER A 173 0.65 15.75 7.32
C SER A 173 1.24 14.86 6.22
N PHE A 174 2.04 13.87 6.60
CA PHE A 174 2.49 12.83 5.67
C PHE A 174 1.36 11.82 5.47
N GLN A 175 0.83 11.75 4.25
CA GLN A 175 -0.34 10.92 3.94
C GLN A 175 0.04 9.44 3.85
N THR A 176 -0.62 8.63 4.66
CA THR A 176 -0.52 7.16 4.69
C THR A 176 -1.91 6.56 4.75
N ASP A 177 -2.12 5.42 4.12
CA ASP A 177 -3.42 4.74 4.08
C ASP A 177 -3.67 3.85 5.30
N GLY A 178 -2.61 3.61 6.07
CA GLY A 178 -2.71 2.96 7.36
C GLY A 178 -1.38 2.45 7.86
N MET A 179 -1.48 1.65 8.92
CA MET A 179 -0.34 1.02 9.56
C MET A 179 -0.70 -0.39 10.00
N ILE A 180 0.23 -1.32 9.78
CA ILE A 180 0.18 -2.68 10.32
C ILE A 180 1.40 -2.96 11.19
N VAL A 181 1.18 -3.55 12.37
CA VAL A 181 2.26 -4.03 13.25
C VAL A 181 2.25 -5.56 13.24
N ALA A 182 3.22 -6.17 12.57
CA ALA A 182 3.27 -7.60 12.28
C ALA A 182 4.67 -8.20 12.55
N PRO A 183 4.85 -9.01 13.62
CA PRO A 183 3.95 -9.18 14.74
C PRO A 183 3.97 -7.97 15.70
N CYS A 184 2.93 -7.83 16.51
CA CYS A 184 2.80 -6.83 17.57
C CYS A 184 3.06 -7.46 18.94
N SER A 185 4.12 -6.99 19.61
CA SER A 185 4.48 -7.40 20.97
C SER A 185 3.58 -6.75 22.02
N MET A 186 3.42 -7.40 23.17
CA MET A 186 2.63 -6.84 24.27
C MET A 186 3.18 -5.52 24.80
N LYS A 187 4.50 -5.32 24.73
CA LYS A 187 5.12 -4.02 25.02
C LYS A 187 4.65 -2.95 24.04
N THR A 188 4.72 -3.21 22.74
CA THR A 188 4.27 -2.25 21.72
C THR A 188 2.77 -1.98 21.83
N LEU A 189 1.96 -3.02 22.04
CA LEU A 189 0.53 -2.87 22.29
C LEU A 189 0.26 -1.94 23.47
N ALA A 190 0.96 -2.11 24.59
CA ALA A 190 0.81 -1.25 25.76
C ALA A 190 1.20 0.21 25.45
N SER A 191 2.33 0.43 24.76
CA SER A 191 2.76 1.78 24.36
C SER A 191 1.72 2.47 23.47
N ILE A 192 1.08 1.73 22.56
CA ILE A 192 0.03 2.26 21.68
C ILE A 192 -1.26 2.52 22.47
N ALA A 193 -1.72 1.55 23.28
CA ALA A 193 -2.94 1.66 24.08
C ALA A 193 -2.94 2.87 25.02
N HIS A 194 -1.76 3.27 25.51
CA HIS A 194 -1.58 4.40 26.42
C HIS A 194 -1.02 5.66 25.75
N GLY A 195 -0.87 5.67 24.41
CA GLY A 195 -0.41 6.86 23.67
C GLY A 195 1.00 7.33 24.05
N LEU A 196 1.88 6.43 24.50
CA LEU A 196 3.19 6.82 25.06
C LEU A 196 4.11 7.51 24.06
N SER A 197 3.99 7.17 22.76
CA SER A 197 4.83 7.70 21.69
C SER A 197 6.34 7.65 22.01
N ASP A 198 6.78 6.60 22.72
CA ASP A 198 8.13 6.42 23.27
C ASP A 198 9.19 6.02 22.22
N ASN A 199 8.77 5.78 20.99
CA ASN A 199 9.59 5.52 19.81
C ASN A 199 8.76 5.76 18.54
N LEU A 200 9.40 5.67 17.36
CA LEU A 200 8.75 5.91 16.08
C LEU A 200 7.57 4.97 15.79
N ILE A 201 7.61 3.71 16.26
CA ILE A 201 6.51 2.76 16.03
C ILE A 201 5.26 3.20 16.80
N ALA A 202 5.42 3.48 18.11
CA ALA A 202 4.31 3.95 18.93
C ALA A 202 3.80 5.32 18.44
N ARG A 203 4.71 6.20 18.02
CA ARG A 203 4.36 7.51 17.47
C ARG A 203 3.61 7.43 16.14
N ALA A 204 4.05 6.58 15.21
CA ALA A 204 3.36 6.36 13.94
C ALA A 204 1.96 5.76 14.14
N ALA A 205 1.80 4.87 15.13
CA ALA A 205 0.50 4.31 15.49
C ALA A 205 -0.44 5.35 16.11
N ASP A 206 0.07 6.21 17.00
CA ASP A 206 -0.66 7.36 17.57
C ASP A 206 -1.13 8.32 16.47
N VAL A 207 -0.24 8.65 15.51
CA VAL A 207 -0.59 9.43 14.32
C VAL A 207 -1.67 8.74 13.49
N THR A 208 -1.54 7.43 13.26
CA THR A 208 -2.52 6.65 12.50
C THR A 208 -3.90 6.75 13.14
N LEU A 209 -4.00 6.56 14.46
CA LEU A 209 -5.26 6.64 15.19
C LEU A 209 -5.86 8.05 15.19
N LYS A 210 -5.06 9.09 15.47
CA LYS A 210 -5.56 10.47 15.55
C LYS A 210 -6.03 11.02 14.21
N GLU A 211 -5.40 10.59 13.10
CA GLU A 211 -5.81 10.92 11.73
C GLU A 211 -6.94 10.02 11.21
N ARG A 212 -7.50 9.15 12.07
CA ARG A 212 -8.58 8.20 11.72
C ARG A 212 -8.23 7.26 10.57
N ARG A 213 -6.95 6.89 10.46
CA ARG A 213 -6.44 5.92 9.49
C ARG A 213 -6.51 4.52 10.09
N ARG A 214 -6.49 3.50 9.22
CA ARG A 214 -6.56 2.10 9.64
C ARG A 214 -5.29 1.70 10.39
N LEU A 215 -5.42 1.21 11.62
CA LEU A 215 -4.34 0.58 12.38
C LEU A 215 -4.67 -0.89 12.62
N VAL A 216 -3.83 -1.81 12.15
CA VAL A 216 -3.96 -3.26 12.39
C VAL A 216 -2.80 -3.74 13.26
N LEU A 217 -3.09 -4.37 14.39
CA LEU A 217 -2.10 -4.93 15.30
C LEU A 217 -2.18 -6.46 15.28
N MET A 218 -1.14 -7.11 14.74
CA MET A 218 -1.01 -8.57 14.80
C MET A 218 -0.48 -9.04 16.15
N VAL A 219 -1.29 -8.84 17.20
CA VAL A 219 -0.93 -9.12 18.59
C VAL A 219 -0.66 -10.61 18.79
N ARG A 220 0.56 -10.96 19.19
CA ARG A 220 0.97 -12.37 19.32
C ARG A 220 1.50 -12.63 20.73
N GLU A 221 0.68 -13.32 21.52
CA GLU A 221 1.03 -13.81 22.86
C GLU A 221 0.05 -14.90 23.30
N THR A 222 0.48 -15.83 24.14
CA THR A 222 -0.40 -16.77 24.84
C THR A 222 0.34 -17.45 26.00
N PRO A 223 -0.29 -17.66 27.18
CA PRO A 223 -1.63 -17.20 27.57
C PRO A 223 -1.68 -15.68 27.82
N LEU A 224 -2.90 -15.13 27.87
CA LEU A 224 -3.11 -13.70 28.10
C LEU A 224 -3.36 -13.39 29.57
N ASN A 225 -2.72 -12.34 30.08
CA ASN A 225 -3.07 -11.75 31.37
C ASN A 225 -4.08 -10.59 31.18
N LEU A 226 -4.60 -10.06 32.29
CA LEU A 226 -5.59 -8.97 32.26
C LEU A 226 -5.06 -7.68 31.64
N ALA A 227 -3.77 -7.37 31.78
CA ALA A 227 -3.19 -6.17 31.17
C ALA A 227 -3.20 -6.28 29.64
N HIS A 228 -2.88 -7.45 29.09
CA HIS A 228 -2.97 -7.70 27.65
C HIS A 228 -4.39 -7.47 27.13
N LEU A 229 -5.39 -8.06 27.81
CA LEU A 229 -6.80 -7.92 27.44
C LEU A 229 -7.27 -6.46 27.49
N ARG A 230 -6.97 -5.73 28.56
CA ARG A 230 -7.32 -4.31 28.70
C ARG A 230 -6.69 -3.44 27.63
N ASN A 231 -5.44 -3.70 27.27
CA ASN A 231 -4.75 -2.93 26.23
C ASN A 231 -5.33 -3.24 24.83
N MET A 232 -5.69 -4.50 24.56
CA MET A 232 -6.40 -4.85 23.33
C MET A 232 -7.78 -4.17 23.25
N THR A 233 -8.53 -4.13 24.36
CA THR A 233 -9.79 -3.40 24.46
C THR A 233 -9.59 -1.91 24.18
N ALA A 234 -8.64 -1.26 24.87
CA ALA A 234 -8.40 0.17 24.71
C ALA A 234 -8.04 0.56 23.26
N VAL A 235 -7.17 -0.22 22.59
CA VAL A 235 -6.86 0.04 21.17
C VAL A 235 -8.09 -0.14 20.29
N THR A 236 -8.91 -1.16 20.56
CA THR A 236 -10.15 -1.40 19.81
C THR A 236 -11.14 -0.25 19.97
N GLU A 237 -11.30 0.27 21.19
CA GLU A 237 -12.15 1.44 21.47
C GLU A 237 -11.66 2.72 20.80
N MET A 238 -10.34 2.86 20.59
CA MET A 238 -9.76 3.96 19.82
C MET A 238 -9.95 3.83 18.29
N GLY A 239 -10.45 2.68 17.82
CA GLY A 239 -10.66 2.39 16.39
C GLY A 239 -9.52 1.60 15.74
N GLY A 240 -8.53 1.16 16.51
CA GLY A 240 -7.54 0.19 16.04
C GLY A 240 -8.12 -1.22 15.95
N ILE A 241 -7.50 -2.09 15.16
CA ILE A 241 -7.94 -3.46 14.96
C ILE A 241 -6.94 -4.40 15.61
N VAL A 242 -7.40 -5.20 16.57
CA VAL A 242 -6.63 -6.29 17.16
C VAL A 242 -6.85 -7.56 16.34
N PHE A 243 -5.81 -7.98 15.61
CA PHE A 243 -5.86 -9.13 14.70
C PHE A 243 -4.79 -10.17 15.09
N PRO A 244 -5.00 -10.97 16.15
CA PRO A 244 -4.01 -11.98 16.51
C PRO A 244 -3.80 -12.97 15.34
N PRO A 245 -2.57 -13.46 15.10
CA PRO A 245 -2.32 -14.46 14.08
C PRO A 245 -2.84 -15.84 14.53
N VAL A 246 -4.16 -16.01 14.43
CA VAL A 246 -4.87 -17.27 14.67
C VAL A 246 -5.31 -17.85 13.31
N PRO A 247 -4.45 -18.67 12.68
CA PRO A 247 -4.66 -19.07 11.29
C PRO A 247 -5.85 -20.01 11.14
N ALA A 248 -6.50 -19.93 9.98
CA ALA A 248 -7.60 -20.82 9.61
C ALA A 248 -7.06 -22.11 8.98
N PHE A 249 -7.74 -23.24 9.23
CA PHE A 249 -7.36 -24.56 8.72
C PHE A 249 -8.33 -25.08 7.65
N TYR A 250 -9.47 -24.43 7.44
CA TYR A 250 -10.51 -24.88 6.50
C TYR A 250 -10.09 -24.79 5.03
N ASN A 251 -8.98 -24.10 4.72
CA ASN A 251 -8.38 -24.07 3.37
C ASN A 251 -7.38 -25.21 3.14
N HIS A 252 -7.16 -26.09 4.13
CA HIS A 252 -6.21 -27.20 4.08
C HIS A 252 -4.81 -26.79 3.58
N PRO A 253 -4.15 -25.79 4.22
CA PRO A 253 -2.84 -25.33 3.79
C PRO A 253 -1.80 -26.46 3.87
N ALA A 254 -1.04 -26.66 2.80
CA ALA A 254 -0.04 -27.72 2.70
C ALA A 254 1.30 -27.38 3.37
N THR A 255 1.57 -26.09 3.63
CA THR A 255 2.84 -25.61 4.19
C THR A 255 2.61 -24.52 5.23
N ILE A 256 3.61 -24.30 6.09
CA ILE A 256 3.61 -23.17 7.03
C ILE A 256 3.59 -21.84 6.26
N ASP A 257 4.31 -21.74 5.15
CA ASP A 257 4.29 -20.54 4.31
C ASP A 257 2.90 -20.23 3.77
N ALA A 258 2.13 -21.24 3.36
CA ALA A 258 0.74 -21.06 2.94
C ALA A 258 -0.15 -20.58 4.10
N LEU A 259 0.05 -21.12 5.31
CA LEU A 259 -0.67 -20.70 6.52
C LEU A 259 -0.37 -19.23 6.88
N VAL A 260 0.90 -18.82 6.76
CA VAL A 260 1.34 -17.45 6.96
C VAL A 260 0.76 -16.53 5.90
N ALA A 261 0.84 -16.91 4.63
CA ALA A 261 0.31 -16.15 3.50
C ALA A 261 -1.19 -15.90 3.65
N ASP A 262 -1.99 -16.93 3.94
CA ASP A 262 -3.44 -16.79 4.16
C ASP A 262 -3.75 -15.79 5.30
N THR A 263 -2.98 -15.82 6.38
CA THR A 263 -3.14 -14.90 7.52
C THR A 263 -2.74 -13.47 7.14
N VAL A 264 -1.64 -13.30 6.40
CA VAL A 264 -1.17 -12.00 5.89
C VAL A 264 -2.20 -11.40 4.94
N THR A 265 -2.73 -12.18 4.00
CA THR A 265 -3.77 -11.72 3.07
C THR A 265 -4.97 -11.21 3.84
N ARG A 266 -5.50 -11.98 4.80
CA ARG A 266 -6.62 -11.52 5.64
C ARG A 266 -6.31 -10.24 6.44
N ALA A 267 -5.06 -10.07 6.87
CA ALA A 267 -4.65 -8.84 7.55
C ALA A 267 -4.63 -7.63 6.59
N LEU A 268 -4.17 -7.83 5.35
CA LEU A 268 -4.13 -6.81 4.31
C LEU A 268 -5.50 -6.47 3.73
N ASP A 269 -6.42 -7.43 3.63
CA ASP A 269 -7.81 -7.22 3.19
C ASP A 269 -8.52 -6.12 4.00
N MET A 270 -8.17 -5.96 5.29
CA MET A 270 -8.75 -4.94 6.17
C MET A 270 -8.41 -3.50 5.75
N PHE A 271 -7.37 -3.31 4.93
CA PHE A 271 -7.02 -2.00 4.36
C PHE A 271 -7.78 -1.71 3.06
N GLY A 272 -8.55 -2.67 2.53
CA GLY A 272 -9.32 -2.48 1.30
C GLY A 272 -8.46 -2.46 0.03
N LEU A 273 -7.25 -3.03 0.07
CA LEU A 273 -6.35 -3.11 -1.09
C LEU A 273 -6.93 -4.09 -2.11
N ALA A 274 -7.30 -3.61 -3.30
CA ALA A 274 -8.08 -4.36 -4.30
C ALA A 274 -7.50 -5.73 -4.69
N ALA A 275 -6.18 -5.88 -4.66
CA ALA A 275 -5.46 -7.11 -5.01
C ALA A 275 -5.16 -8.05 -3.82
N ALA A 276 -5.40 -7.64 -2.57
CA ALA A 276 -5.41 -8.53 -1.42
C ALA A 276 -6.85 -9.00 -1.25
N ARG A 277 -7.14 -10.21 -1.72
CA ARG A 277 -8.42 -10.85 -1.41
C ARG A 277 -8.16 -12.25 -0.92
N SER A 278 -8.39 -12.47 0.36
CA SER A 278 -8.48 -13.81 0.91
C SER A 278 -9.55 -14.60 0.16
N ARG A 279 -9.36 -15.91 0.07
CA ARG A 279 -10.37 -16.80 -0.51
C ARG A 279 -11.65 -16.64 0.29
N ALA A 280 -12.70 -16.13 -0.35
CA ALA A 280 -13.98 -15.95 0.28
C ALA A 280 -14.55 -17.31 0.71
N TRP A 281 -14.94 -17.42 1.97
CA TRP A 281 -15.63 -18.60 2.47
C TRP A 281 -17.02 -18.68 1.85
N THR A 282 -17.28 -19.71 1.04
CA THR A 282 -18.56 -19.90 0.32
C THR A 282 -19.59 -20.70 1.10
N GLY A 283 -19.30 -21.07 2.36
CA GLY A 283 -20.14 -21.99 3.14
C GLY A 283 -19.96 -23.47 2.75
N LEU A 284 -20.57 -24.35 3.55
CA LEU A 284 -20.46 -25.81 3.39
C LEU A 284 -21.42 -26.40 2.34
N ALA A 285 -22.08 -25.58 1.52
CA ALA A 285 -23.11 -26.05 0.59
C ALA A 285 -22.55 -27.05 -0.46
N ASN A 286 -21.27 -26.97 -0.78
CA ASN A 286 -20.58 -27.90 -1.68
C ASN A 286 -20.12 -29.22 -1.01
N ALA A 287 -20.32 -29.38 0.30
CA ALA A 287 -19.89 -30.58 1.05
C ALA A 287 -21.03 -31.59 1.29
N ARG A 288 -22.24 -31.35 0.76
CA ARG A 288 -23.41 -32.23 0.96
C ARG A 288 -23.53 -33.37 -0.05
N ASP A 289 -22.64 -33.42 -1.05
CA ASP A 289 -22.67 -34.42 -2.13
C ASP A 289 -21.46 -35.39 -2.11
N GLY A 290 -20.81 -35.55 -0.95
CA GLY A 290 -19.64 -36.42 -0.77
C GLY A 290 -19.85 -37.51 0.29
#